data_AF-R5C8Y7-F1
#
_entry.id   AF-R5C8Y7-F1
#
_cell.length_a   1.000
_cell.length_b   1.000
_cell.length_c   1.000
_cell.angle_alpha   90.00
_cell.angle_beta   90.00
_cell.angle_gamma   90.00
#
_symmetry.space_group_name_H-M   'P 1'
#
loop_
_entity.id
_entity.type
_entity.pdbx_description
1 polymer ?
#
loop_
_entity_poly.entity_id
_entity_poly.type
_entity_poly.pdbx_seq_one_letter_code
_entity_poly.pdbx_strand_id
1 'polypeptide(L)'
;MNKILRYSLVSLLTLFFGTAMAQTTFNFNEDYQSLFPTLPGVSSSDSNDGDFNEATTCTLNGISITVSAKEPDNNNANRIWSGTPRLRMYSGTLTVTAPEGKNLSSIEIDNGKWNNGNTVDNGTLDGANWTGTANSVVFDIAGNTQINSITVYIEGETPEPAEMLTYKKATTVEHGKKYLWVVENDGVLLIAKPVESNYGYLYTEEAKANEAGDIELTTDKEYAFTLTSEKANSNENPYFITQPDGRYLYQTGTFDSFNASATPDGGELWNVEANSDGTFKITNVDKNKYVQYDPEYNSFGCYGNERGIMPCLYVLDEVGTGIEESMTVPAATDENAPVYNLAGQRVSKDTKGILIQNGKKFINK
;
A
#
# COMPACT_ATOMS: atom_id res chain seq x y z
N MET A 1 -4.45 46.33 -19.72
CA MET A 1 -4.37 46.10 -18.26
C MET A 1 -5.49 45.13 -17.94
N ASN A 2 -5.36 43.94 -17.36
CA ASN A 2 -4.28 43.06 -16.90
C ASN A 2 -4.93 41.66 -17.03
N LYS A 3 -4.38 40.75 -17.84
CA LYS A 3 -3.44 39.69 -17.44
C LYS A 3 -4.09 38.54 -16.65
N ILE A 4 -4.10 37.38 -17.34
CA ILE A 4 -3.79 36.03 -16.85
C ILE A 4 -4.95 35.29 -16.16
N LEU A 5 -5.63 34.47 -16.96
CA LEU A 5 -6.10 33.17 -16.51
C LEU A 5 -5.22 32.12 -17.22
N ARG A 6 -4.15 31.69 -16.56
CA ARG A 6 -3.42 30.46 -16.91
C ARG A 6 -3.79 29.42 -15.86
N TYR A 7 -4.94 28.79 -16.05
CA TYR A 7 -5.10 27.44 -15.52
C TYR A 7 -4.58 26.52 -16.61
N SER A 8 -3.34 26.08 -16.45
CA SER A 8 -2.78 24.97 -17.20
C SER A 8 -3.58 23.72 -16.85
N LEU A 9 -4.67 23.51 -17.58
CA LEU A 9 -5.24 22.20 -17.79
C LEU A 9 -4.17 21.42 -18.56
N VAL A 10 -3.35 20.63 -17.83
CA VAL A 10 -2.55 19.59 -18.46
C VAL A 10 -3.55 18.55 -18.94
N SER A 11 -4.07 18.77 -20.15
CA SER A 11 -4.71 17.74 -20.92
C SER A 11 -3.65 16.69 -21.25
N LEU A 12 -3.52 15.68 -20.41
CA LEU A 12 -2.92 14.41 -20.80
C LEU A 12 -3.91 13.72 -21.75
N LEU A 13 -3.97 14.23 -22.97
CA LEU A 13 -4.66 13.60 -24.10
C LEU A 13 -3.59 12.94 -24.96
N THR A 14 -3.05 11.81 -24.51
CA THR A 14 -2.34 10.86 -25.36
C THR A 14 -3.37 9.91 -25.97
N LEU A 15 -3.98 10.37 -27.06
CA LEU A 15 -4.72 9.51 -27.98
C LEU A 15 -3.68 8.78 -28.86
N PHE A 16 -3.19 7.63 -28.41
CA PHE A 16 -2.59 6.62 -29.29
C PHE A 16 -3.41 5.34 -29.16
N PHE A 17 -4.13 4.99 -30.22
CA PHE A 17 -4.76 3.69 -30.36
C PHE A 17 -3.66 2.62 -30.49
N GLY A 18 -3.66 1.66 -29.56
CA GLY A 18 -3.24 0.29 -29.82
C GLY A 18 -1.81 -0.10 -29.42
N THR A 19 -1.50 -0.10 -28.12
CA THR A 19 -0.83 -1.16 -27.33
C THR A 19 -0.42 -0.53 -26.00
N ALA A 20 -0.99 -0.99 -24.88
CA ALA A 20 -0.51 -0.57 -23.55
C ALA A 20 0.91 -1.10 -23.38
N MET A 21 1.90 -0.21 -23.23
CA MET A 21 3.31 -0.56 -23.04
C MET A 21 3.62 -0.68 -21.56
N ALA A 22 4.47 -1.63 -21.17
CA ALA A 22 4.83 -1.86 -19.78
C ALA A 22 5.50 -0.64 -19.18
N GLN A 23 5.01 -0.20 -18.01
CA GLN A 23 5.54 0.95 -17.31
C GLN A 23 5.86 0.58 -15.86
N THR A 24 6.98 1.08 -15.34
CA THR A 24 7.35 1.01 -13.93
C THR A 24 7.62 2.41 -13.42
N THR A 25 6.97 2.79 -12.32
CA THR A 25 7.12 4.12 -11.73
C THR A 25 7.92 4.04 -10.43
N PHE A 26 8.94 4.89 -10.34
CA PHE A 26 9.71 5.15 -9.13
C PHE A 26 9.21 6.46 -8.53
N ASN A 27 8.38 6.41 -7.49
CA ASN A 27 7.85 7.60 -6.84
C ASN A 27 8.73 8.01 -5.66
N PHE A 28 9.58 9.00 -5.86
CA PHE A 28 10.49 9.45 -4.80
C PHE A 28 9.80 10.27 -3.72
N ASN A 29 8.59 10.78 -3.93
CA ASN A 29 7.90 11.55 -2.89
C ASN A 29 7.29 10.65 -1.82
N GLU A 30 6.78 9.48 -2.23
CA GLU A 30 6.10 8.51 -1.36
C GLU A 30 7.05 7.36 -0.97
N ASP A 31 7.79 6.79 -1.92
CA ASP A 31 8.47 5.49 -1.74
C ASP A 31 9.97 5.59 -1.44
N TYR A 32 10.52 6.78 -1.22
CA TYR A 32 11.97 6.99 -1.12
C TYR A 32 12.67 6.09 -0.09
N GLN A 33 12.01 5.77 1.03
CA GLN A 33 12.59 4.91 2.08
C GLN A 33 12.76 3.47 1.58
N SER A 34 11.77 2.96 0.84
CA SER A 34 11.82 1.63 0.22
C SER A 34 12.78 1.59 -0.97
N LEU A 35 12.85 2.69 -1.74
CA LEU A 35 13.77 2.81 -2.88
C LEU A 35 15.23 2.91 -2.43
N PHE A 36 15.53 3.69 -1.38
CA PHE A 36 16.89 3.94 -0.89
C PHE A 36 17.02 3.65 0.61
N PRO A 37 16.85 2.38 1.04
CA PRO A 37 16.80 2.02 2.46
C PRO A 37 18.13 2.17 3.20
N THR A 38 19.22 2.38 2.46
CA THR A 38 20.56 2.60 3.02
C THR A 38 20.82 4.06 3.40
N LEU A 39 19.98 5.00 2.98
CA LEU A 39 20.09 6.39 3.42
C LEU A 39 19.63 6.49 4.89
N PRO A 40 20.43 7.09 5.79
CA PRO A 40 20.05 7.25 7.20
C PRO A 40 18.76 8.05 7.42
N GLY A 41 18.36 8.89 6.45
CA GLY A 41 17.15 9.69 6.53
C GLY A 41 16.96 10.58 5.30
N VAL A 42 16.57 11.83 5.55
CA VAL A 42 16.37 12.86 4.52
C VAL A 42 17.21 14.08 4.82
N SER A 43 17.66 14.78 3.78
CA SER A 43 18.38 16.03 3.92
C SER A 43 17.42 17.20 4.10
N SER A 44 17.86 18.19 4.87
CA SER A 44 17.16 19.45 5.12
C SER A 44 18.17 20.60 5.22
N SER A 45 17.77 21.76 5.75
CA SER A 45 18.73 22.82 6.07
C SER A 45 19.71 22.42 7.17
N ASP A 46 19.32 21.48 8.04
CA ASP A 46 20.05 21.12 9.27
C ASP A 46 20.47 19.64 9.31
N SER A 47 20.18 18.86 8.25
CA SER A 47 20.57 17.45 8.13
C SER A 47 21.06 17.13 6.72
N ASN A 48 22.03 16.22 6.63
CA ASN A 48 22.58 15.68 5.39
C ASN A 48 22.33 14.16 5.28
N ASP A 49 21.40 13.62 6.08
CA ASP A 49 21.17 12.18 6.18
C ASP A 49 20.57 11.56 4.92
N GLY A 50 20.05 12.38 4.01
CA GLY A 50 19.55 11.96 2.70
C GLY A 50 20.53 12.19 1.55
N ASP A 51 21.77 12.60 1.81
CA ASP A 51 22.76 12.88 0.77
C ASP A 51 23.34 11.58 0.18
N PHE A 52 23.39 11.50 -1.15
CA PHE A 52 24.08 10.43 -1.87
C PHE A 52 25.58 10.73 -1.88
N ASN A 53 26.33 10.05 -0.99
CA ASN A 53 27.80 10.18 -0.88
C ASN A 53 28.57 9.25 -1.83
N GLU A 54 27.89 8.27 -2.38
CA GLU A 54 28.37 7.34 -3.41
C GLU A 54 27.23 7.05 -4.38
N ALA A 55 27.51 6.31 -5.47
CA ALA A 55 26.47 5.90 -6.39
C ALA A 55 25.53 4.89 -5.70
N THR A 56 24.25 5.23 -5.59
CA THR A 56 23.24 4.39 -4.94
C THR A 56 22.19 3.97 -5.96
N THR A 57 21.85 2.69 -5.96
CA THR A 57 20.90 2.11 -6.92
C THR A 57 19.67 1.58 -6.22
N CYS A 58 18.49 1.84 -6.78
CA CYS A 58 17.25 1.17 -6.45
C CYS A 58 16.75 0.35 -7.65
N THR A 59 15.99 -0.71 -7.40
CA THR A 59 15.48 -1.60 -8.46
C THR A 59 14.02 -1.95 -8.20
N LEU A 60 13.18 -1.77 -9.21
CA LEU A 60 11.78 -2.21 -9.23
C LEU A 60 11.52 -2.95 -10.54
N ASN A 61 10.86 -4.10 -10.49
CA ASN A 61 10.52 -4.91 -11.68
C ASN A 61 11.72 -5.17 -12.61
N GLY A 62 12.92 -5.34 -12.03
CA GLY A 62 14.17 -5.53 -12.77
C GLY A 62 14.73 -4.27 -13.47
N ILE A 63 14.02 -3.14 -13.43
CA ILE A 63 14.53 -1.83 -13.87
C ILE A 63 15.31 -1.21 -12.72
N SER A 64 16.47 -0.64 -13.00
CA SER A 64 17.30 0.04 -12.00
C SER A 64 17.41 1.53 -12.24
N ILE A 65 17.34 2.32 -11.17
CA ILE A 65 17.73 3.73 -11.16
C ILE A 65 18.96 3.88 -10.27
N THR A 66 20.03 4.42 -10.83
CA THR A 66 21.26 4.77 -10.09
C THR A 66 21.40 6.28 -10.01
N VAL A 67 21.52 6.80 -8.79
CA VAL A 67 21.81 8.21 -8.51
C VAL A 67 23.28 8.30 -8.11
N SER A 68 24.08 9.10 -8.82
CA SER A 68 25.47 9.29 -8.46
C SER A 68 25.63 10.19 -7.24
N ALA A 69 26.80 10.12 -6.59
CA ALA A 69 27.28 11.22 -5.78
C ALA A 69 27.43 12.51 -6.60
N LYS A 70 27.51 13.65 -5.94
CA LYS A 70 27.83 14.91 -6.61
C LYS A 70 29.23 14.86 -7.25
N GLU A 71 29.40 15.60 -8.34
CA GLU A 71 30.73 15.92 -8.86
C GLU A 71 31.57 16.68 -7.79
N PRO A 72 32.90 16.44 -7.72
CA PRO A 72 33.77 17.01 -6.68
C PRO A 72 33.69 18.54 -6.54
N ASP A 73 33.51 19.24 -7.66
CA ASP A 73 33.50 20.71 -7.70
C ASP A 73 32.12 21.32 -7.38
N ASN A 74 31.09 20.50 -7.15
CA ASN A 74 29.76 20.99 -6.78
C ASN A 74 29.62 21.10 -5.26
N ASN A 75 29.11 22.22 -4.77
CA ASN A 75 28.89 22.41 -3.34
C ASN A 75 27.67 21.66 -2.81
N ASN A 76 26.70 21.33 -3.66
CA ASN A 76 25.45 20.69 -3.27
C ASN A 76 25.50 19.19 -3.56
N ALA A 77 25.33 18.36 -2.53
CA ALA A 77 25.08 16.93 -2.70
C ALA A 77 23.77 16.66 -3.44
N ASN A 78 23.76 15.61 -4.27
CA ASN A 78 22.52 14.97 -4.69
C ASN A 78 21.88 14.34 -3.46
N ARG A 79 20.55 14.38 -3.34
CA ARG A 79 19.88 13.99 -2.09
C ARG A 79 18.42 13.60 -2.25
N ILE A 80 17.92 12.88 -1.25
CA ILE A 80 16.50 12.87 -0.90
C ILE A 80 16.23 14.01 0.10
N TRP A 81 15.46 15.00 -0.32
CA TRP A 81 15.07 16.16 0.47
C TRP A 81 13.86 15.88 1.36
N SER A 82 13.75 16.61 2.48
CA SER A 82 12.67 16.46 3.47
C SER A 82 11.29 16.89 2.97
N GLY A 83 11.23 17.66 1.88
CA GLY A 83 9.99 18.10 1.23
C GLY A 83 9.94 17.78 -0.26
N THR A 84 8.79 17.97 -0.88
CA THR A 84 8.58 17.70 -2.30
C THR A 84 9.08 18.85 -3.18
N PRO A 85 9.66 18.58 -4.37
CA PRO A 85 10.10 17.28 -4.85
C PRO A 85 11.31 16.76 -4.06
N ARG A 86 11.28 15.46 -3.74
CA ARG A 86 12.26 14.84 -2.84
C ARG A 86 13.59 14.53 -3.51
N LEU A 87 13.63 13.87 -4.66
CA LEU A 87 14.91 13.62 -5.33
C LEU A 87 15.45 14.92 -5.90
N ARG A 88 16.58 15.40 -5.39
CA ARG A 88 17.24 16.62 -5.88
C ARG A 88 18.65 16.31 -6.34
N MET A 89 18.93 16.65 -7.58
CA MET A 89 20.24 16.49 -8.19
C MET A 89 20.80 17.84 -8.63
N TYR A 90 22.10 18.03 -8.44
CA TYR A 90 22.81 19.28 -8.72
C TYR A 90 24.02 19.09 -9.63
N SER A 91 24.55 17.87 -9.74
CA SER A 91 25.59 17.44 -10.68
C SER A 91 25.63 15.92 -10.78
N GLY A 92 26.55 15.40 -11.60
CA GLY A 92 26.78 13.96 -11.74
C GLY A 92 25.74 13.32 -12.66
N THR A 93 25.39 12.07 -12.40
CA THR A 93 24.57 11.27 -13.30
C THR A 93 23.36 10.64 -12.63
N LEU A 94 22.29 10.53 -13.41
CA LEU A 94 21.14 9.68 -13.14
C LEU A 94 21.10 8.61 -14.24
N THR A 95 21.26 7.35 -13.87
CA THR A 95 21.24 6.24 -14.83
C THR A 95 19.96 5.44 -14.68
N VAL A 96 19.29 5.15 -15.79
CA VAL A 96 18.13 4.25 -15.87
C VAL A 96 18.51 3.04 -16.72
N THR A 97 18.33 1.84 -16.17
CA THR A 97 18.74 0.58 -16.82
C THR A 97 17.56 -0.39 -16.88
N ALA A 98 17.27 -0.88 -18.08
CA ALA A 98 16.29 -1.94 -18.34
C ALA A 98 16.75 -3.29 -17.78
N PRO A 99 15.83 -4.24 -17.56
CA PRO A 99 16.17 -5.62 -17.23
C PRO A 99 17.09 -6.26 -18.28
N GLU A 100 17.82 -7.31 -17.88
CA GLU A 100 18.68 -8.05 -18.79
C GLU A 100 17.91 -8.55 -20.02
N GLY A 101 18.44 -8.29 -21.22
CA GLY A 101 17.81 -8.68 -22.49
C GLY A 101 16.64 -7.80 -22.94
N LYS A 102 16.39 -6.68 -22.25
CA LYS A 102 15.33 -5.71 -22.59
C LYS A 102 15.92 -4.33 -22.90
N ASN A 103 15.14 -3.53 -23.62
CA ASN A 103 15.45 -2.14 -23.94
C ASN A 103 14.35 -1.21 -23.40
N LEU A 104 14.76 -0.04 -22.96
CA LEU A 104 13.88 1.10 -22.70
C LEU A 104 13.32 1.63 -24.02
N SER A 105 12.08 2.09 -24.01
CA SER A 105 11.41 2.79 -25.12
C SER A 105 11.12 4.26 -24.81
N SER A 106 10.84 4.55 -23.54
CA SER A 106 10.59 5.91 -23.03
C SER A 106 10.92 6.00 -21.55
N ILE A 107 11.33 7.19 -21.09
CA ILE A 107 11.46 7.55 -19.68
C ILE A 107 10.78 8.91 -19.51
N GLU A 108 9.75 8.96 -18.68
CA GLU A 108 9.02 10.18 -18.35
C GLU A 108 9.39 10.62 -16.94
N ILE A 109 9.86 11.86 -16.80
CA ILE A 109 10.31 12.42 -15.52
C ILE A 109 9.33 13.50 -15.08
N ASP A 110 8.49 13.17 -14.09
CA ASP A 110 7.71 14.18 -13.39
C ASP A 110 8.63 14.97 -12.45
N ASN A 111 8.76 16.26 -12.71
CA ASN A 111 9.72 17.13 -12.04
C ASN A 111 9.04 18.41 -11.57
N GLY A 112 9.40 18.87 -10.37
CA GLY A 112 9.08 20.24 -9.94
C GLY A 112 10.06 21.27 -10.50
N LYS A 113 11.26 20.82 -10.92
CA LYS A 113 12.25 21.67 -11.58
C LYS A 113 13.16 20.84 -12.49
N TRP A 114 13.33 21.31 -13.72
CA TRP A 114 14.28 20.75 -14.69
C TRP A 114 15.35 21.78 -15.06
N ASN A 115 16.61 21.34 -15.18
CA ASN A 115 17.67 22.16 -15.75
C ASN A 115 17.82 21.86 -17.24
N ASN A 116 17.65 22.88 -18.09
CA ASN A 116 17.75 22.72 -19.54
C ASN A 116 19.15 22.35 -20.05
N GLY A 117 20.18 22.44 -19.22
CA GLY A 117 21.53 21.96 -19.53
C GLY A 117 21.71 20.46 -19.35
N ASN A 118 20.74 19.76 -18.76
CA ASN A 118 20.81 18.30 -18.62
C ASN A 118 20.85 17.64 -20.01
N THR A 119 21.66 16.61 -20.16
CA THR A 119 21.80 15.87 -21.43
C THR A 119 21.68 14.37 -21.20
N VAL A 120 21.61 13.61 -22.28
CA VAL A 120 21.59 12.14 -22.27
C VAL A 120 22.69 11.62 -23.17
N ASP A 121 23.28 10.48 -22.82
CA ASP A 121 24.34 9.83 -23.60
C ASP A 121 23.84 9.22 -24.92
N ASN A 122 22.56 8.83 -24.97
CA ASN A 122 21.91 8.25 -26.13
C ASN A 122 20.40 8.63 -26.20
N GLY A 123 19.75 8.31 -27.31
CA GLY A 123 18.33 8.62 -27.54
C GLY A 123 18.06 10.12 -27.75
N THR A 124 16.83 10.55 -27.50
CA THR A 124 16.38 11.94 -27.67
C THR A 124 15.67 12.42 -26.42
N LEU A 125 16.07 13.61 -25.95
CA LEU A 125 15.47 14.28 -24.81
C LEU A 125 14.59 15.45 -25.29
N ASP A 126 13.31 15.46 -24.90
CA ASP A 126 12.38 16.59 -25.06
C ASP A 126 11.93 17.07 -23.68
N GLY A 127 12.45 18.23 -23.27
CA GLY A 127 12.33 18.68 -21.88
C GLY A 127 13.03 17.71 -20.93
N ALA A 128 12.25 17.08 -20.04
CA ALA A 128 12.75 16.06 -19.10
C ALA A 128 12.49 14.62 -19.59
N ASN A 129 11.75 14.46 -20.69
CA ASN A 129 11.31 13.15 -21.16
C ASN A 129 12.28 12.61 -22.21
N TRP A 130 12.67 11.36 -22.04
CA TRP A 130 13.56 10.67 -22.97
C TRP A 130 12.78 9.66 -23.81
N THR A 131 13.14 9.54 -25.08
CA THR A 131 12.66 8.50 -25.99
C THR A 131 13.83 7.91 -26.77
N GLY A 132 13.75 6.62 -27.08
CA GLY A 132 14.80 5.94 -27.82
C GLY A 132 14.72 4.42 -27.64
N THR A 133 15.81 3.75 -27.99
CA THR A 133 15.95 2.31 -27.77
C THR A 133 17.34 2.06 -27.22
N ALA A 134 17.42 1.72 -25.94
CA ALA A 134 18.68 1.42 -25.27
C ALA A 134 18.42 0.56 -24.02
N ASN A 135 19.36 -0.33 -23.67
CA ASN A 135 19.28 -1.02 -22.38
C ASN A 135 19.56 -0.07 -21.20
N SER A 136 20.41 0.93 -21.39
CA SER A 136 20.77 1.90 -20.35
C SER A 136 20.80 3.31 -20.93
N VAL A 137 20.32 4.28 -20.15
CA VAL A 137 20.35 5.71 -20.46
C VAL A 137 20.98 6.44 -19.28
N VAL A 138 21.98 7.27 -19.55
CA VAL A 138 22.66 8.10 -18.56
C VAL A 138 22.28 9.54 -18.81
N PHE A 139 21.58 10.14 -17.85
CA PHE A 139 21.34 11.58 -17.80
C PHE A 139 22.53 12.25 -17.12
N ASP A 140 23.17 13.18 -17.81
CA ASP A 140 24.18 14.08 -17.25
C ASP A 140 23.47 15.30 -16.65
N ILE A 141 23.63 15.51 -15.34
CA ILE A 141 22.94 16.56 -14.59
C ILE A 141 23.80 17.82 -14.57
N ALA A 142 23.37 18.85 -15.30
CA ALA A 142 24.10 20.11 -15.40
C ALA A 142 23.77 21.10 -14.26
N GLY A 143 22.74 20.83 -13.46
CA GLY A 143 22.40 21.65 -12.31
C GLY A 143 21.07 21.27 -11.65
N ASN A 144 20.58 22.18 -10.81
CA ASN A 144 19.42 21.98 -9.93
C ASN A 144 18.19 21.40 -10.67
N THR A 145 17.98 20.11 -10.45
CA THR A 145 16.93 19.25 -11.01
C THR A 145 16.21 18.58 -9.84
N GLN A 146 14.89 18.69 -9.77
CA GLN A 146 14.07 18.24 -8.65
C GLN A 146 12.95 17.34 -9.19
N ILE A 147 13.00 16.07 -8.84
CA ILE A 147 12.21 14.99 -9.44
C ILE A 147 11.22 14.47 -8.39
N ASN A 148 9.95 14.38 -8.79
CA ASN A 148 8.89 13.74 -8.00
C ASN A 148 8.89 12.24 -8.25
N SER A 149 8.86 11.84 -9.52
CA SER A 149 8.84 10.44 -9.94
C SER A 149 9.45 10.23 -11.32
N ILE A 150 9.82 8.99 -11.62
CA ILE A 150 10.28 8.56 -12.95
C ILE A 150 9.44 7.36 -13.39
N THR A 151 8.79 7.46 -14.54
CA THR A 151 8.06 6.35 -15.16
C THR A 151 8.84 5.85 -16.37
N VAL A 152 9.15 4.55 -16.37
CA VAL A 152 10.03 3.90 -17.34
C VAL A 152 9.24 2.91 -18.17
N TYR A 153 9.36 2.97 -19.49
CA TYR A 153 8.67 2.08 -20.42
C TYR A 153 9.64 1.12 -21.13
N ILE A 154 9.30 -0.16 -21.21
CA ILE A 154 10.10 -1.19 -21.89
C ILE A 154 9.54 -1.48 -23.30
N GLU A 155 10.44 -1.62 -24.27
CA GLU A 155 10.09 -1.95 -25.66
C GLU A 155 9.36 -3.30 -25.75
N GLY A 156 8.18 -3.29 -26.37
CA GLY A 156 7.45 -4.51 -26.74
C GLY A 156 6.86 -5.30 -25.57
N GLU A 157 6.95 -4.81 -24.34
CA GLU A 157 6.29 -5.41 -23.18
C GLU A 157 4.93 -4.74 -22.93
N THR A 158 3.96 -5.54 -22.52
CA THR A 158 2.66 -5.08 -21.98
C THR A 158 2.83 -4.95 -20.47
N PRO A 159 2.30 -3.90 -19.80
CA PRO A 159 2.52 -3.73 -18.37
C PRO A 159 2.04 -4.96 -17.63
N GLU A 160 2.87 -5.42 -16.69
CA GLU A 160 2.36 -6.28 -15.64
C GLU A 160 1.30 -5.44 -14.91
N PRO A 161 0.04 -5.90 -14.88
CA PRO A 161 -1.01 -5.16 -14.21
C PRO A 161 -0.59 -5.00 -12.74
N ALA A 162 -0.74 -3.79 -12.20
CA ALA A 162 -0.59 -3.59 -10.76
C ALA A 162 -1.45 -4.63 -10.03
N GLU A 163 -0.88 -5.30 -9.03
CA GLU A 163 -1.67 -6.24 -8.23
C GLU A 163 -2.77 -5.45 -7.52
N MET A 164 -4.03 -5.77 -7.86
CA MET A 164 -5.20 -5.12 -7.30
C MET A 164 -5.87 -6.06 -6.29
N LEU A 165 -6.16 -5.52 -5.11
CA LEU A 165 -7.09 -6.08 -4.14
C LEU A 165 -8.50 -5.60 -4.47
N THR A 166 -9.44 -6.53 -4.57
CA THR A 166 -10.86 -6.22 -4.78
C THR A 166 -11.60 -6.30 -3.45
N TYR A 167 -12.43 -5.30 -3.16
CA TYR A 167 -13.26 -5.25 -1.97
C TYR A 167 -14.73 -5.14 -2.35
N LYS A 168 -15.54 -6.05 -1.83
CA LYS A 168 -16.98 -6.15 -2.13
C LYS A 168 -17.79 -5.56 -1.00
N LYS A 169 -18.89 -4.86 -1.32
CA LYS A 169 -19.76 -4.28 -0.29
C LYS A 169 -20.29 -5.37 0.64
N ALA A 170 -19.99 -5.25 1.93
CA ALA A 170 -20.39 -6.21 2.95
C ALA A 170 -21.83 -5.95 3.42
N THR A 171 -22.54 -7.02 3.74
CA THR A 171 -23.87 -6.95 4.38
C THR A 171 -23.84 -7.45 5.83
N THR A 172 -22.79 -8.20 6.18
CA THR A 172 -22.51 -8.71 7.52
C THR A 172 -21.00 -8.64 7.78
N VAL A 173 -20.60 -8.76 9.05
CA VAL A 173 -19.20 -8.94 9.43
C VAL A 173 -18.94 -10.40 9.77
N GLU A 174 -17.79 -10.88 9.33
CA GLU A 174 -17.21 -12.19 9.60
C GLU A 174 -15.88 -12.05 10.33
N HIS A 175 -15.66 -12.95 11.28
CA HIS A 175 -14.44 -13.03 12.08
C HIS A 175 -13.16 -13.08 11.24
N GLY A 176 -12.18 -12.25 11.59
CA GLY A 176 -10.83 -12.26 11.03
C GLY A 176 -10.73 -11.66 9.63
N LYS A 177 -11.84 -11.23 9.02
CA LYS A 177 -11.83 -10.63 7.68
C LYS A 177 -11.41 -9.17 7.74
N LYS A 178 -10.90 -8.69 6.59
CA LYS A 178 -10.44 -7.31 6.38
C LYS A 178 -11.51 -6.47 5.68
N TYR A 179 -11.74 -5.27 6.17
CA TYR A 179 -12.78 -4.37 5.70
C TYR A 179 -12.24 -2.95 5.46
N LEU A 180 -12.55 -2.38 4.29
CA LEU A 180 -12.50 -0.93 4.10
C LEU A 180 -13.72 -0.30 4.74
N TRP A 181 -13.55 0.88 5.33
CA TRP A 181 -14.65 1.70 5.84
C TRP A 181 -14.88 2.82 4.84
N VAL A 182 -16.08 2.89 4.29
CA VAL A 182 -16.37 3.72 3.12
C VAL A 182 -17.61 4.54 3.39
N VAL A 183 -17.56 5.83 3.05
CA VAL A 183 -18.75 6.68 3.01
C VAL A 183 -18.97 7.16 1.58
N GLU A 184 -20.23 7.22 1.16
CA GLU A 184 -20.62 7.99 -0.02
C GLU A 184 -21.08 9.37 0.45
N ASN A 185 -20.41 10.42 -0.02
CA ASN A 185 -20.77 11.80 0.27
C ASN A 185 -20.85 12.57 -1.04
N ASP A 186 -22.04 13.09 -1.37
CA ASP A 186 -22.32 13.80 -2.62
C ASP A 186 -21.88 13.04 -3.89
N GLY A 187 -22.07 11.71 -3.90
CA GLY A 187 -21.73 10.83 -5.03
C GLY A 187 -20.24 10.48 -5.14
N VAL A 188 -19.42 10.88 -4.15
CA VAL A 188 -18.00 10.51 -4.06
C VAL A 188 -17.83 9.43 -3.00
N LEU A 189 -17.15 8.33 -3.37
CA LEU A 189 -16.77 7.29 -2.42
C LEU A 189 -15.46 7.68 -1.73
N LEU A 190 -15.47 7.65 -0.40
CA LEU A 190 -14.36 8.05 0.45
C LEU A 190 -14.00 6.90 1.39
N ILE A 191 -12.77 6.39 1.29
CA ILE A 191 -12.24 5.31 2.12
C ILE A 191 -11.51 5.90 3.32
N ALA A 192 -11.77 5.39 4.52
CA ALA A 192 -11.03 5.74 5.73
C ALA A 192 -9.60 5.19 5.69
N LYS A 193 -8.62 6.04 6.04
CA LYS A 193 -7.21 5.65 6.23
C LYS A 193 -6.93 5.35 7.71
N PRO A 194 -6.00 4.42 8.01
CA PRO A 194 -5.56 4.15 9.38
C PRO A 194 -5.04 5.42 10.09
N VAL A 195 -5.13 5.44 11.42
CA VAL A 195 -4.53 6.50 12.24
C VAL A 195 -3.01 6.36 12.20
N GLU A 196 -2.31 7.37 11.67
CA GLU A 196 -0.83 7.35 11.54
C GLU A 196 -0.11 7.52 12.90
N SER A 197 -0.71 8.27 13.83
CA SER A 197 -0.17 8.53 15.17
C SER A 197 -0.80 7.62 16.23
N ASN A 198 -0.45 7.78 17.52
CA ASN A 198 -1.10 7.03 18.61
C ASN A 198 -2.56 7.45 18.87
N TYR A 199 -3.00 8.57 18.29
CA TYR A 199 -4.38 9.04 18.32
C TYR A 199 -4.65 9.93 17.11
N GLY A 200 -5.91 10.03 16.70
CA GLY A 200 -6.32 10.85 15.56
C GLY A 200 -7.70 10.51 15.02
N TYR A 201 -8.11 11.24 13.99
CA TYR A 201 -9.30 10.94 13.19
C TYR A 201 -8.90 10.06 12.01
N LEU A 202 -9.86 9.33 11.43
CA LEU A 202 -9.61 8.57 10.19
C LEU A 202 -9.90 9.48 9.01
N TYR A 203 -8.86 10.11 8.46
CA TYR A 203 -8.98 10.89 7.23
C TYR A 203 -9.31 10.00 6.05
N THR A 204 -9.87 10.59 5.00
CA THR A 204 -10.34 9.83 3.85
C THR A 204 -9.48 10.01 2.62
N GLU A 205 -9.60 9.06 1.69
CA GLU A 205 -9.12 9.15 0.32
C GLU A 205 -10.27 8.80 -0.64
N GLU A 206 -10.34 9.51 -1.77
CA GLU A 206 -11.31 9.21 -2.82
C GLU A 206 -11.04 7.85 -3.47
N ALA A 207 -12.12 7.11 -3.69
CA ALA A 207 -12.10 5.83 -4.35
C ALA A 207 -13.09 5.81 -5.51
N LYS A 208 -12.89 4.84 -6.41
CA LYS A 208 -13.83 4.55 -7.48
C LYS A 208 -14.32 3.12 -7.32
N ALA A 209 -15.60 2.94 -7.52
CA ALA A 209 -16.18 1.61 -7.70
C ALA A 209 -16.12 1.23 -9.19
N ASN A 210 -15.92 -0.06 -9.46
CA ASN A 210 -16.08 -0.63 -10.79
C ASN A 210 -17.58 -0.76 -11.15
N GLU A 211 -17.89 -1.30 -12.34
CA GLU A 211 -19.29 -1.46 -12.80
C GLU A 211 -20.14 -2.37 -11.88
N ALA A 212 -19.51 -3.27 -11.12
CA ALA A 212 -20.18 -4.12 -10.15
C ALA A 212 -20.43 -3.44 -8.79
N GLY A 213 -19.86 -2.24 -8.59
CA GLY A 213 -19.90 -1.54 -7.31
C GLY A 213 -18.77 -1.92 -6.35
N ASP A 214 -17.80 -2.73 -6.79
CA ASP A 214 -16.65 -3.15 -5.98
C ASP A 214 -15.53 -2.11 -6.03
N ILE A 215 -14.74 -2.04 -4.95
CA ILE A 215 -13.60 -1.12 -4.85
C ILE A 215 -12.32 -1.89 -5.13
N GLU A 216 -11.51 -1.38 -6.05
CA GLU A 216 -10.21 -1.96 -6.39
C GLU A 216 -9.09 -1.03 -5.89
N LEU A 217 -8.19 -1.55 -5.07
CA LEU A 217 -7.00 -0.84 -4.58
C LEU A 217 -5.75 -1.59 -4.98
N THR A 218 -4.67 -0.87 -5.27
CA THR A 218 -3.34 -1.46 -5.43
C THR A 218 -2.83 -2.01 -4.09
N THR A 219 -1.95 -3.01 -4.14
CA THR A 219 -1.44 -3.70 -2.93
C THR A 219 -0.62 -2.81 -1.97
N ASP A 220 -0.09 -1.67 -2.43
CA ASP A 220 0.57 -0.66 -1.59
C ASP A 220 -0.41 0.13 -0.70
N LYS A 221 -1.71 0.13 -1.01
CA LYS A 221 -2.75 0.83 -0.25
C LYS A 221 -3.31 -0.04 0.88
N GLU A 222 -2.54 -0.13 1.96
CA GLU A 222 -2.93 -0.85 3.17
C GLU A 222 -3.91 -0.02 4.03
N TYR A 223 -5.20 -0.02 3.66
CA TYR A 223 -6.24 0.74 4.39
C TYR A 223 -7.27 -0.13 5.13
N ALA A 224 -7.29 -1.44 4.91
CA ALA A 224 -8.32 -2.32 5.44
C ALA A 224 -8.10 -2.69 6.91
N PHE A 225 -9.15 -2.57 7.72
CA PHE A 225 -9.14 -2.94 9.14
C PHE A 225 -9.57 -4.40 9.31
N THR A 226 -8.89 -5.14 10.16
CA THR A 226 -9.26 -6.53 10.51
C THR A 226 -10.26 -6.51 11.66
N LEU A 227 -11.39 -7.19 11.50
CA LEU A 227 -12.42 -7.30 12.54
C LEU A 227 -12.39 -8.71 13.14
N THR A 228 -11.97 -8.82 14.40
CA THR A 228 -11.83 -10.10 15.11
C THR A 228 -12.79 -10.14 16.29
N SER A 229 -13.81 -11.00 16.23
CA SER A 229 -14.75 -11.18 17.35
C SER A 229 -14.02 -11.56 18.64
N GLU A 230 -14.42 -10.96 19.76
CA GLU A 230 -13.93 -11.28 21.12
C GLU A 230 -14.12 -12.76 21.44
N LYS A 231 -15.29 -13.29 21.10
CA LYS A 231 -15.55 -14.71 21.19
C LYS A 231 -14.90 -15.40 20.00
N ALA A 232 -13.85 -16.17 20.29
CA ALA A 232 -13.05 -16.87 19.28
C ALA A 232 -13.90 -17.69 18.32
N ASN A 233 -13.59 -17.61 17.02
CA ASN A 233 -14.25 -18.35 15.94
C ASN A 233 -15.78 -18.14 15.90
N SER A 234 -16.26 -16.94 16.22
CA SER A 234 -17.66 -16.57 16.10
C SER A 234 -17.84 -15.25 15.38
N ASN A 235 -19.03 -15.00 14.83
CA ASN A 235 -19.40 -13.73 14.21
C ASN A 235 -20.27 -12.88 15.15
N GLU A 236 -20.03 -13.00 16.45
CA GLU A 236 -20.80 -12.31 17.49
C GLU A 236 -20.07 -11.04 17.94
N ASN A 237 -20.84 -10.02 18.31
CA ASN A 237 -20.29 -8.85 18.99
C ASN A 237 -19.79 -9.22 20.40
N PRO A 238 -18.82 -8.47 20.95
CA PRO A 238 -18.08 -7.37 20.33
C PRO A 238 -16.86 -7.84 19.52
N TYR A 239 -16.28 -6.94 18.73
CA TYR A 239 -15.07 -7.16 17.93
C TYR A 239 -13.92 -6.29 18.41
N PHE A 240 -12.71 -6.85 18.33
CA PHE A 240 -11.49 -6.08 18.19
C PHE A 240 -11.36 -5.57 16.76
N ILE A 241 -10.91 -4.33 16.59
CA ILE A 241 -10.63 -3.73 15.29
C ILE A 241 -9.13 -3.44 15.22
N THR A 242 -8.42 -4.07 14.31
CA THR A 242 -6.96 -3.94 14.16
C THR A 242 -6.62 -3.27 12.82
N GLN A 243 -5.74 -2.28 12.86
CA GLN A 243 -5.22 -1.59 11.69
C GLN A 243 -4.18 -2.47 10.96
N PRO A 244 -3.84 -2.17 9.70
CA PRO A 244 -2.82 -2.89 8.94
C PRO A 244 -1.46 -2.99 9.64
N ASP A 245 -1.08 -1.96 10.40
CA ASP A 245 0.16 -1.91 11.17
C ASP A 245 0.15 -2.75 12.46
N GLY A 246 -0.91 -3.53 12.69
CA GLY A 246 -1.06 -4.42 13.84
C GLY A 246 -1.54 -3.74 15.13
N ARG A 247 -1.79 -2.43 15.13
CA ARG A 247 -2.33 -1.73 16.30
C ARG A 247 -3.85 -1.88 16.39
N TYR A 248 -4.38 -2.06 17.58
CA TYR A 248 -5.81 -1.97 17.84
C TYR A 248 -6.26 -0.53 17.73
N LEU A 249 -7.37 -0.31 17.03
CA LEU A 249 -8.12 0.94 17.04
C LEU A 249 -9.06 0.89 18.25
N TYR A 250 -8.94 1.86 19.16
CA TYR A 250 -9.68 1.87 20.42
C TYR A 250 -10.08 3.29 20.81
N GLN A 251 -10.94 3.42 21.83
CA GLN A 251 -11.35 4.72 22.33
C GLN A 251 -11.16 4.87 23.84
N THR A 252 -10.43 5.91 24.23
CA THR A 252 -10.31 6.32 25.63
C THR A 252 -10.57 7.83 25.81
N GLY A 253 -10.67 8.27 27.06
CA GLY A 253 -10.92 9.68 27.39
C GLY A 253 -12.30 10.19 26.97
N THR A 254 -12.38 11.50 26.72
CA THR A 254 -13.62 12.23 26.37
C THR A 254 -13.66 12.75 24.93
N PHE A 255 -12.55 12.67 24.20
CA PHE A 255 -12.43 13.15 22.82
C PHE A 255 -13.24 12.29 21.84
N ASP A 256 -13.51 12.84 20.66
CA ASP A 256 -14.21 12.16 19.56
C ASP A 256 -13.24 11.54 18.53
N SER A 257 -11.95 11.55 18.83
CA SER A 257 -10.90 10.90 18.04
C SER A 257 -10.70 9.44 18.46
N PHE A 258 -10.03 8.67 17.61
CA PHE A 258 -9.57 7.32 17.90
C PHE A 258 -8.20 7.33 18.57
N ASN A 259 -7.86 6.21 19.19
CA ASN A 259 -6.52 5.90 19.70
C ASN A 259 -6.04 4.61 19.01
N ALA A 260 -4.72 4.44 18.88
CA ALA A 260 -4.10 3.29 18.24
C ALA A 260 -2.90 2.79 19.03
N SER A 261 -2.94 1.51 19.44
CA SER A 261 -1.88 0.86 20.23
C SER A 261 -1.86 -0.64 19.98
N ALA A 262 -0.69 -1.27 20.00
CA ALA A 262 -0.57 -2.73 19.99
C ALA A 262 -1.03 -3.36 21.32
N THR A 263 -1.03 -2.58 22.41
CA THR A 263 -1.39 -3.01 23.75
C THR A 263 -2.28 -1.95 24.42
N PRO A 264 -3.56 -1.83 24.01
CA PRO A 264 -4.50 -0.95 24.70
C PRO A 264 -4.75 -1.45 26.14
N ASP A 265 -5.10 -0.52 27.03
CA ASP A 265 -5.47 -0.78 28.43
C ASP A 265 -6.95 -0.40 28.65
N GLY A 266 -7.83 -0.93 27.80
CA GLY A 266 -9.27 -0.64 27.77
C GLY A 266 -9.73 0.20 26.58
N GLY A 267 -11.01 0.04 26.22
CA GLY A 267 -11.67 0.74 25.12
C GLY A 267 -11.53 0.10 23.73
N GLU A 268 -10.99 -1.11 23.62
CA GLU A 268 -10.67 -1.77 22.34
C GLU A 268 -11.80 -2.63 21.74
N LEU A 269 -12.91 -2.80 22.46
CA LEU A 269 -14.06 -3.58 22.02
C LEU A 269 -15.13 -2.71 21.35
N TRP A 270 -15.68 -3.22 20.24
CA TRP A 270 -16.65 -2.53 19.41
C TRP A 270 -17.84 -3.41 19.05
N ASN A 271 -19.06 -2.90 19.22
CA ASN A 271 -20.25 -3.50 18.64
C ASN A 271 -20.40 -3.03 17.19
N VAL A 272 -20.53 -3.96 16.25
CA VAL A 272 -20.72 -3.68 14.83
C VAL A 272 -22.08 -4.23 14.41
N GLU A 273 -22.98 -3.34 14.02
CA GLU A 273 -24.38 -3.66 13.70
C GLU A 273 -24.72 -3.14 12.30
N ALA A 274 -25.21 -4.03 11.42
CA ALA A 274 -25.66 -3.65 10.08
C ALA A 274 -27.02 -2.94 10.13
N ASN A 275 -27.16 -1.83 9.41
CA ASN A 275 -28.41 -1.11 9.22
C ASN A 275 -29.10 -1.56 7.92
N SER A 276 -30.41 -1.31 7.80
CA SER A 276 -31.18 -1.67 6.61
C SER A 276 -30.80 -0.89 5.34
N ASP A 277 -30.12 0.24 5.49
CA ASP A 277 -29.62 1.07 4.39
C ASP A 277 -28.23 0.63 3.88
N GLY A 278 -27.66 -0.43 4.45
CA GLY A 278 -26.34 -0.98 4.09
C GLY A 278 -25.17 -0.27 4.77
N THR A 279 -25.43 0.70 5.65
CA THR A 279 -24.41 1.24 6.56
C THR A 279 -24.24 0.35 7.79
N PHE A 280 -23.19 0.59 8.56
CA PHE A 280 -22.89 -0.10 9.80
C PHE A 280 -22.75 0.90 10.94
N LYS A 281 -23.43 0.61 12.05
CA LYS A 281 -23.21 1.29 13.31
C LYS A 281 -22.09 0.59 14.07
N ILE A 282 -20.94 1.26 14.16
CA ILE A 282 -19.75 0.76 14.87
C ILE A 282 -19.64 1.53 16.18
N THR A 283 -19.98 0.90 17.30
CA THR A 283 -20.09 1.54 18.62
C THR A 283 -19.01 1.03 19.56
N ASN A 284 -18.24 1.94 20.15
CA ASN A 284 -17.29 1.58 21.20
C ASN A 284 -18.03 1.11 22.46
N VAL A 285 -17.68 -0.07 22.98
CA VAL A 285 -18.37 -0.68 24.13
C VAL A 285 -18.23 0.16 25.40
N ASP A 286 -17.04 0.67 25.68
CA ASP A 286 -16.76 1.40 26.94
C ASP A 286 -17.26 2.84 26.92
N LYS A 287 -17.19 3.50 25.75
CA LYS A 287 -17.49 4.93 25.62
C LYS A 287 -18.90 5.20 25.12
N ASN A 288 -19.59 4.19 24.58
CA ASN A 288 -20.91 4.32 23.98
C ASN A 288 -20.99 5.46 22.95
N LYS A 289 -19.89 5.66 22.23
CA LYS A 289 -19.81 6.55 21.06
C LYS A 289 -19.71 5.69 19.81
N TYR A 290 -20.14 6.21 18.67
CA TYR A 290 -20.15 5.46 17.43
C TYR A 290 -19.56 6.24 16.26
N VAL A 291 -19.00 5.47 15.33
CA VAL A 291 -18.26 5.97 14.17
C VAL A 291 -19.19 6.65 13.19
N GLN A 292 -18.85 7.88 12.81
CA GLN A 292 -19.55 8.66 11.78
C GLN A 292 -18.53 9.49 11.00
N TYR A 293 -18.75 9.62 9.70
CA TYR A 293 -18.05 10.57 8.84
C TYR A 293 -18.65 11.97 9.01
N ASP A 294 -17.79 12.96 9.23
CA ASP A 294 -18.17 14.37 9.31
C ASP A 294 -17.75 15.09 8.01
N PRO A 295 -18.70 15.50 7.15
CA PRO A 295 -18.40 16.20 5.90
C PRO A 295 -17.68 17.54 6.10
N GLU A 296 -17.81 18.19 7.26
CA GLU A 296 -17.12 19.45 7.56
C GLU A 296 -15.61 19.24 7.71
N TYR A 297 -15.21 18.07 8.25
CA TYR A 297 -13.81 17.75 8.54
C TYR A 297 -13.20 16.71 7.60
N ASN A 298 -13.98 16.19 6.64
CA ASN A 298 -13.57 15.15 5.70
C ASN A 298 -12.87 13.96 6.39
N SER A 299 -13.45 13.50 7.49
CA SER A 299 -12.88 12.41 8.30
C SER A 299 -13.95 11.70 9.11
N PHE A 300 -13.67 10.45 9.48
CA PHE A 300 -14.45 9.76 10.50
C PHE A 300 -13.96 10.14 11.90
N GLY A 301 -14.91 10.32 12.80
CA GLY A 301 -14.72 10.37 14.24
C GLY A 301 -15.65 9.40 14.97
N CYS A 302 -15.55 9.35 16.29
CA CYS A 302 -16.37 8.51 17.15
C CYS A 302 -17.15 9.39 18.14
N TYR A 303 -18.45 9.57 17.90
CA TYR A 303 -19.26 10.59 18.57
C TYR A 303 -20.38 9.99 19.43
N GLY A 304 -20.75 10.68 20.51
CA GLY A 304 -21.85 10.25 21.39
C GLY A 304 -23.24 10.53 20.85
N ASN A 305 -23.36 11.45 19.88
CA ASN A 305 -24.63 11.86 19.27
C ASN A 305 -24.53 11.76 17.74
N GLU A 306 -25.68 11.74 17.07
CA GLU A 306 -25.77 11.78 15.61
C GLU A 306 -25.34 13.16 15.09
N ARG A 307 -24.40 13.18 14.15
CA ARG A 307 -23.89 14.39 13.49
C ARG A 307 -23.37 14.15 12.07
N GLY A 308 -23.19 12.90 11.68
CA GLY A 308 -22.52 12.53 10.44
C GLY A 308 -23.10 11.27 9.81
N ILE A 309 -22.39 10.74 8.83
CA ILE A 309 -22.85 9.60 8.03
C ILE A 309 -22.18 8.32 8.53
N MET A 310 -22.94 7.26 8.75
CA MET A 310 -22.36 5.96 9.16
C MET A 310 -21.63 5.30 7.98
N PRO A 311 -20.52 4.57 8.23
CA PRO A 311 -19.78 3.90 7.17
C PRO A 311 -20.54 2.72 6.56
N CYS A 312 -20.38 2.48 5.27
CA CYS A 312 -20.51 1.15 4.68
C CYS A 312 -19.19 0.37 4.90
N LEU A 313 -19.27 -0.95 4.99
CA LEU A 313 -18.09 -1.82 5.03
C LEU A 313 -17.92 -2.52 3.68
N TYR A 314 -16.68 -2.64 3.20
CA TYR A 314 -16.35 -3.44 2.02
C TYR A 314 -15.31 -4.50 2.40
N VAL A 315 -15.67 -5.77 2.30
CA VAL A 315 -14.84 -6.92 2.66
C VAL A 315 -13.85 -7.26 1.55
N LEU A 316 -12.61 -7.59 1.91
CA LEU A 316 -11.62 -8.07 0.96
C LEU A 316 -12.12 -9.36 0.30
N ASP A 317 -12.21 -9.35 -1.03
CA ASP A 317 -12.47 -10.54 -1.84
C ASP A 317 -11.17 -11.35 -1.92
N GLU A 318 -10.95 -12.18 -0.91
CA GLU A 318 -9.88 -13.17 -0.92
C GLU A 318 -10.18 -14.20 -2.00
N VAL A 319 -9.81 -13.90 -3.25
CA VAL A 319 -9.69 -14.92 -4.29
C VAL A 319 -8.60 -15.87 -3.81
N GLY A 320 -9.02 -16.95 -3.17
CA GLY A 320 -8.15 -17.78 -2.35
C GLY A 320 -6.86 -18.15 -3.07
N THR A 321 -5.74 -17.59 -2.61
CA THR A 321 -4.47 -18.31 -2.65
C THR A 321 -4.63 -19.46 -1.66
N GLY A 322 -5.23 -20.55 -2.14
CA GLY A 322 -5.82 -21.61 -1.34
C GLY A 322 -4.94 -22.16 -0.22
N ILE A 323 -5.03 -21.53 0.96
CA ILE A 323 -4.79 -22.10 2.27
C ILE A 323 -5.76 -21.35 3.19
N GLU A 324 -6.93 -21.93 3.42
CA GLU A 324 -7.74 -21.47 4.54
C GLU A 324 -6.91 -21.66 5.82
N GLU A 325 -6.81 -20.62 6.65
CA GLU A 325 -6.52 -20.76 8.08
C GLU A 325 -7.73 -21.41 8.79
N SER A 326 -8.05 -22.62 8.34
CA SER A 326 -9.00 -23.55 8.93
C SER A 326 -8.19 -24.80 9.31
N MET A 327 -7.20 -24.57 10.17
CA MET A 327 -6.78 -25.60 11.12
C MET A 327 -7.70 -25.57 12.35
N THR A 328 -9.02 -25.48 12.12
CA THR A 328 -9.93 -26.19 13.00
C THR A 328 -9.47 -27.64 12.99
N VAL A 329 -9.12 -28.15 14.17
CA VAL A 329 -8.97 -29.58 14.40
C VAL A 329 -10.37 -30.11 14.71
N PRO A 330 -11.11 -30.74 13.78
CA PRO A 330 -12.18 -31.63 14.19
C PRO A 330 -11.68 -33.07 14.06
N ALA A 331 -11.43 -33.67 15.21
CA ALA A 331 -12.02 -34.95 15.61
C ALA A 331 -11.11 -35.61 16.64
N ALA A 332 -11.74 -36.14 17.68
CA ALA A 332 -11.12 -37.08 18.62
C ALA A 332 -10.37 -38.18 17.84
N THR A 333 -9.21 -38.58 18.35
CA THR A 333 -8.42 -39.69 17.83
C THR A 333 -9.27 -40.96 17.75
N ASP A 334 -9.52 -41.48 16.55
CA ASP A 334 -10.02 -42.84 16.39
C ASP A 334 -8.84 -43.80 16.60
N GLU A 335 -8.81 -44.48 17.75
CA GLU A 335 -7.79 -45.45 18.11
C GLU A 335 -7.74 -46.65 17.14
N ASN A 336 -8.83 -46.91 16.41
CA ASN A 336 -8.94 -48.02 15.45
C ASN A 336 -8.58 -47.61 14.01
N ALA A 337 -8.20 -46.35 13.77
CA ALA A 337 -7.84 -45.88 12.45
C ALA A 337 -6.64 -46.68 11.87
N PRO A 338 -6.63 -46.98 10.56
CA PRO A 338 -5.51 -47.65 9.92
C PRO A 338 -4.18 -46.90 10.11
N VAL A 339 -3.10 -47.65 10.30
CA VAL A 339 -1.74 -47.12 10.45
C VAL A 339 -0.95 -47.33 9.16
N TYR A 340 -0.17 -46.33 8.75
CA TYR A 340 0.65 -46.37 7.53
C TYR A 340 2.11 -46.04 7.83
N ASN A 341 3.04 -46.59 7.05
CA ASN A 341 4.44 -46.14 7.05
C ASN A 341 4.64 -44.93 6.11
N LEU A 342 5.85 -44.36 6.09
CA LEU A 342 6.19 -43.21 5.22
C LEU A 342 6.07 -43.50 3.72
N ALA A 343 6.08 -44.77 3.31
CA ALA A 343 5.87 -45.19 1.93
C ALA A 343 4.39 -45.37 1.57
N GLY A 344 3.46 -45.02 2.47
CA GLY A 344 2.02 -45.15 2.25
C GLY A 344 1.48 -46.57 2.34
N GLN A 345 2.29 -47.52 2.82
CA GLN A 345 1.85 -48.91 3.01
C GLN A 345 1.12 -49.04 4.35
N ARG A 346 -0.03 -49.71 4.36
CA ARG A 346 -0.75 -50.04 5.60
C ARG A 346 0.06 -51.04 6.42
N VAL A 347 0.26 -50.75 7.70
CA VAL A 347 1.06 -51.55 8.63
C VAL A 347 0.31 -51.79 9.95
N SER A 348 0.83 -52.69 10.78
CA SER A 348 0.31 -52.92 12.13
C SER A 348 0.72 -51.79 13.08
N LYS A 349 -0.07 -51.59 14.15
CA LYS A 349 0.27 -50.60 15.20
C LYS A 349 1.60 -50.87 15.91
N ASP A 350 2.09 -52.11 15.90
CA ASP A 350 3.31 -52.53 16.59
C ASP A 350 4.59 -52.35 15.74
N THR A 351 4.44 -51.92 14.48
CA THR A 351 5.57 -51.66 13.58
C THR A 351 6.47 -50.56 14.13
N LYS A 352 7.78 -50.78 14.17
CA LYS A 352 8.75 -49.78 14.66
C LYS A 352 9.04 -48.74 13.59
N GLY A 353 9.25 -47.50 14.01
CA GLY A 353 9.63 -46.39 13.14
C GLY A 353 8.60 -45.25 13.11
N ILE A 354 8.72 -44.40 12.09
CA ILE A 354 7.82 -43.26 11.86
C ILE A 354 6.57 -43.77 11.14
N LEU A 355 5.44 -43.60 11.79
CA LEU A 355 4.13 -44.07 11.34
C LEU A 355 3.14 -42.91 11.24
N ILE A 356 2.08 -43.12 10.47
CA ILE A 356 1.01 -42.15 10.24
C ILE A 356 -0.32 -42.80 10.63
N GLN A 357 -1.07 -42.19 11.55
CA GLN A 357 -2.44 -42.58 11.91
C GLN A 357 -3.26 -41.30 12.07
N ASN A 358 -4.50 -41.28 11.60
CA ASN A 358 -5.36 -40.08 11.62
C ASN A 358 -4.69 -38.84 10.98
N GLY A 359 -3.90 -39.05 9.93
CA GLY A 359 -3.14 -37.98 9.27
C GLY A 359 -1.97 -37.40 10.08
N LYS A 360 -1.69 -37.92 11.28
CA LYS A 360 -0.60 -37.44 12.16
C LYS A 360 0.56 -38.42 12.17
N LYS A 361 1.79 -37.89 12.11
CA LYS A 361 3.03 -38.65 12.25
C LYS A 361 3.30 -38.94 13.73
N PHE A 362 3.67 -40.17 14.06
CA PHE A 362 4.14 -40.57 15.39
C PHE A 362 5.30 -41.55 15.29
N ILE A 363 6.10 -41.67 16.35
CA ILE A 363 7.24 -42.60 16.43
C ILE A 363 6.87 -43.75 17.35
N ASN A 364 6.89 -44.97 16.81
CA ASN A 364 6.77 -46.18 17.60
C ASN A 364 8.16 -46.76 17.83
N LYS A 365 8.67 -46.62 19.06
CA LYS A 365 10.04 -47.00 19.45
C LYS A 365 10.19 -48.49 19.67
#